data_AF-A0ABD1UPJ3-F1
#
_entry.id   AF-A0ABD1UPJ3-F1
#
_cell.length_a   1.000
_cell.length_b   1.000
_cell.length_c   1.000
_cell.angle_alpha   90.00
_cell.angle_beta   90.00
_cell.angle_gamma   90.00
#
_symmetry.space_group_name_H-M   'P 1'
#
loop_
_entity.id
_entity.type
_entity.pdbx_description
1 polymer ?
#
loop_
_entity_poly.entity_id
_entity_poly.type
_entity_poly.pdbx_seq_one_letter_code
_entity_poly.pdbx_strand_id
1 'polypeptide(L)'
;MSCSNCNKLSGADVNEVFECVFCKCKQAYGAPRARATIQLQDATCSLLATVIGPPAETFFKCSANDLMKGTTQNENSDIVEKMRTSIEEDVLFNVKAVPKDKQ
;
A
#
# COMPACT_ATOMS: atom_id res chain seq x y z
N MET A 1 1.77 10.64 -2.01
CA MET A 1 1.48 10.32 -0.59
C MET A 1 -0.03 10.18 -0.39
N SER A 2 -0.50 9.96 0.84
CA SER A 2 -1.92 10.01 1.18
C SER A 2 -2.21 11.01 2.30
N CYS A 3 -3.44 11.50 2.37
CA CYS A 3 -3.90 12.31 3.49
C CYS A 3 -3.89 11.50 4.79
N SER A 4 -3.20 12.01 5.82
CA SER A 4 -3.14 11.37 7.15
C SER A 4 -4.50 11.16 7.83
N ASN A 5 -5.55 11.90 7.43
CA ASN A 5 -6.88 11.79 8.01
C ASN A 5 -7.82 10.87 7.19
N CYS A 6 -7.98 11.14 5.89
CA CYS A 6 -8.96 10.41 5.07
C CYS A 6 -8.34 9.43 4.08
N ASN A 7 -7.01 9.29 4.09
CA ASN A 7 -6.33 8.18 3.45
C ASN A 7 -6.41 8.22 1.90
N LYS A 8 -7.01 9.28 1.32
CA LYS A 8 -7.05 9.58 -0.12
C LYS A 8 -5.71 10.08 -0.62
N LEU A 9 -5.43 9.86 -1.90
CA LEU A 9 -4.20 10.31 -2.56
C LEU A 9 -4.03 11.83 -2.40
N SER A 10 -2.81 12.24 -2.06
CA SER A 10 -2.40 13.64 -1.97
C SER A 10 -1.15 13.89 -2.81
N GLY A 11 -1.05 15.10 -3.34
CA GLY A 11 0.15 15.63 -3.99
C GLY A 11 1.21 16.15 -3.00
N ALA A 12 0.90 16.17 -1.71
CA ALA A 12 1.79 16.64 -0.66
C ALA A 12 2.97 15.67 -0.42
N ASP A 13 4.13 16.23 -0.07
CA ASP A 13 5.31 15.51 0.37
C ASP A 13 5.13 14.91 1.77
N VAL A 14 6.06 14.05 2.18
CA VAL A 14 6.04 13.43 3.51
C VAL A 14 6.07 14.50 4.60
N ASN A 15 5.12 14.44 5.53
CA ASN A 15 4.94 15.40 6.62
C ASN A 15 4.62 16.84 6.18
N GLU A 16 4.47 17.13 4.90
CA GLU A 16 4.00 18.43 4.43
C GLU A 16 2.53 18.61 4.86
N VAL A 17 2.25 19.73 5.53
CA VAL A 17 0.90 20.07 6.01
C VAL A 17 0.10 20.73 4.88
N PHE A 18 -1.13 20.26 4.66
CA PHE A 18 -2.02 20.75 3.62
C PHE A 18 -3.50 20.67 4.02
N GLU A 19 -4.34 21.44 3.32
CA GLU A 19 -5.79 21.28 3.42
C GLU A 19 -6.28 20.18 2.46
N CYS A 20 -6.85 19.11 3.01
CA CYS A 20 -7.32 18.00 2.18
C CYS A 20 -8.63 18.33 1.46
N VAL A 21 -8.63 18.28 0.13
CA VAL A 21 -9.81 18.57 -0.70
C VAL A 21 -10.98 17.59 -0.47
N PHE A 22 -10.69 16.36 -0.02
CA PHE A 22 -11.69 15.31 0.17
C PHE A 22 -12.37 15.38 1.55
N CYS A 23 -11.60 15.47 2.63
CA CYS A 23 -12.15 15.48 4.00
C CYS A 23 -12.17 16.86 4.68
N LYS A 24 -11.69 17.91 3.98
CA LYS A 24 -11.65 19.30 4.45
C LYS A 24 -10.85 19.53 5.74
N CYS A 25 -9.99 18.57 6.13
CA CYS A 25 -9.07 18.75 7.23
C CYS A 25 -7.97 19.74 6.83
N LYS A 26 -7.87 20.86 7.54
CA LYS A 26 -6.91 21.96 7.28
C LYS A 26 -5.49 21.68 7.76
N GLN A 27 -5.33 20.66 8.61
CA GLN A 27 -4.04 20.26 9.19
C GLN A 27 -3.73 18.79 8.85
N ALA A 28 -4.18 18.33 7.68
CA ALA A 28 -3.73 17.04 7.17
C ALA A 28 -2.25 17.13 6.81
N TYR A 29 -1.56 15.99 6.83
CA TYR A 29 -0.18 15.92 6.35
C TYR A 29 0.01 14.73 5.41
N GLY A 30 1.01 14.80 4.54
CA GLY A 30 1.35 13.72 3.62
C GLY A 30 1.92 12.52 4.37
N ALA A 31 1.19 11.40 4.36
CA ALA A 31 1.58 10.14 4.98
C ALA A 31 1.86 9.08 3.89
N PRO A 32 2.99 8.35 3.98
CA PRO A 32 3.23 7.18 3.14
C PRO A 32 2.14 6.12 3.34
N ARG A 33 1.75 5.47 2.26
CA ARG A 33 0.73 4.40 2.30
C ARG A 33 1.09 3.29 1.34
N ALA A 34 1.21 2.08 1.87
CA ALA A 34 1.55 0.91 1.07
C ALA A 34 0.42 0.54 0.10
N ARG A 35 0.80 0.18 -1.13
CA ARG A 35 -0.09 -0.39 -2.13
C ARG A 35 0.67 -1.46 -2.91
N ALA A 36 0.07 -2.62 -3.04
CA ALA A 36 0.62 -3.76 -3.77
C ALA A 36 -0.37 -4.24 -4.82
N THR A 37 0.14 -4.63 -5.98
CA THR A 37 -0.60 -5.53 -6.88
C THR A 37 -0.03 -6.92 -6.68
N ILE A 38 -0.89 -7.87 -6.31
CA ILE A 38 -0.49 -9.25 -6.02
C ILE A 38 -1.23 -10.20 -6.95
N GLN A 39 -0.60 -11.31 -7.29
CA GLN A 39 -1.26 -12.44 -7.95
C GLN A 39 -1.49 -13.51 -6.90
N LEU A 40 -2.76 -13.75 -6.58
CA LEU A 40 -3.18 -14.88 -5.77
C LEU A 40 -3.30 -16.08 -6.71
N GLN A 41 -2.78 -17.24 -6.32
CA GLN A 41 -2.86 -18.45 -7.12
C GLN A 41 -3.21 -19.63 -6.23
N ASP A 42 -4.16 -20.45 -6.69
CA ASP A 42 -4.46 -21.75 -6.11
C ASP A 42 -4.40 -22.85 -7.20
N ALA A 43 -4.79 -24.07 -6.84
CA ALA A 43 -4.81 -25.21 -7.76
C ALA A 43 -5.77 -25.03 -8.94
N THR A 44 -6.70 -24.07 -8.88
CA THR A 44 -7.76 -23.87 -9.87
C THR A 44 -7.47 -22.70 -10.80
N CYS A 45 -7.03 -21.55 -10.26
CA CYS A 45 -6.86 -20.34 -11.04
C CYS A 45 -5.92 -19.33 -10.36
N SER A 46 -5.66 -18.22 -11.07
CA SER A 46 -4.99 -17.06 -10.49
C SER A 46 -5.89 -15.82 -10.55
N LEU A 47 -5.84 -15.00 -9.50
CA LEU A 47 -6.56 -13.76 -9.37
C LEU A 47 -5.59 -12.60 -9.13
N LEU A 48 -5.65 -11.58 -9.98
CA LEU A 48 -4.94 -10.32 -9.76
C LEU A 48 -5.73 -9.47 -8.77
N ALA A 49 -5.11 -9.11 -7.65
CA ALA A 49 -5.72 -8.30 -6.59
C ALA A 49 -4.84 -7.08 -6.25
N THR A 50 -5.46 -6.06 -5.65
CA THR A 50 -4.75 -4.93 -5.06
C THR A 50 -4.95 -4.93 -3.56
N VAL A 51 -3.86 -4.83 -2.82
CA VAL A 51 -3.87 -4.70 -1.35
C VAL A 51 -3.38 -3.29 -0.99
N ILE A 52 -4.05 -2.63 -0.05
CA ILE A 52 -3.82 -1.21 0.24
C ILE A 52 -3.81 -0.96 1.75
N GLY A 53 -2.84 -0.19 2.23
CA GLY A 53 -2.70 0.21 3.63
C GLY A 53 -2.22 -0.94 4.52
N PRO A 54 -2.75 -1.08 5.76
CA PRO A 54 -2.25 -2.05 6.73
C PRO A 54 -2.14 -3.48 6.22
N PRO A 55 -3.10 -4.04 5.45
CA PRO A 55 -2.95 -5.38 4.90
C PRO A 55 -1.76 -5.54 3.95
N ALA A 56 -1.38 -4.48 3.21
CA ALA A 56 -0.20 -4.53 2.34
C ALA A 56 1.08 -4.49 3.18
N GLU A 57 1.10 -3.71 4.26
CA GLU A 57 2.23 -3.68 5.19
C GLU A 57 2.42 -5.01 5.93
N THR A 58 1.32 -5.65 6.33
CA THR A 58 1.32 -7.02 6.86
C THR A 58 1.86 -8.00 5.84
N PHE A 59 1.37 -7.94 4.60
CA PHE A 59 1.84 -8.80 3.52
C PHE A 59 3.34 -8.65 3.27
N PHE A 60 3.88 -7.43 3.28
CA PHE A 60 5.30 -7.17 3.11
C PHE A 60 6.15 -7.30 4.37
N LYS A 61 5.54 -7.53 5.53
CA LYS A 61 6.19 -7.48 6.86
C LYS A 61 7.03 -6.20 7.03
N CYS A 62 6.54 -5.08 6.48
CA CYS A 62 7.27 -3.83 6.34
C CYS A 62 6.31 -2.65 6.32
N SER A 63 6.59 -1.59 7.10
CA SER A 63 5.72 -0.41 7.14
C SER A 63 5.84 0.42 5.86
N ALA A 64 4.82 1.21 5.54
CA ALA A 64 4.87 2.12 4.38
C ALA A 64 6.01 3.16 4.49
N ASN A 65 6.35 3.56 5.72
CA ASN A 65 7.47 4.48 5.98
C ASN A 65 8.82 3.83 5.67
N ASP A 66 9.00 2.56 6.05
CA ASP A 66 10.25 1.84 5.84
C ASP A 66 10.44 1.49 4.36
N LEU A 67 9.36 1.09 3.68
CA LEU A 67 9.35 0.90 2.22
C LEU A 67 9.81 2.15 1.48
N MET A 68 9.30 3.32 1.88
CA MET A 68 9.69 4.59 1.28
C MET A 68 11.16 4.92 1.52
N LYS A 69 11.67 4.72 2.75
CA LYS A 69 13.09 4.96 3.07
C LYS A 69 14.02 4.09 2.23
N GLY A 70 13.75 2.79 2.15
CA GLY A 70 14.58 1.86 1.37
C GLY A 70 14.60 2.19 -0.13
N THR A 71 13.50 2.71 -0.71
CA THR A 71 13.49 3.19 -2.10
C THR A 71 14.34 4.45 -2.33
N THR A 72 14.51 5.30 -1.31
CA THR A 72 15.37 6.50 -1.43
C THR A 72 16.85 6.20 -1.23
N GLN A 73 17.20 5.09 -0.58
CA GLN A 73 18.58 4.74 -0.21
C GLN A 73 19.24 3.74 -1.18
N ASN A 74 18.59 3.38 -2.30
CA ASN A 74 19.06 2.35 -3.24
C ASN A 74 19.24 0.95 -2.62
N GLU A 75 18.64 0.71 -1.44
CA GLU A 75 18.57 -0.58 -0.75
C GLU A 75 17.44 -1.46 -1.33
N ASN A 76 17.27 -1.41 -2.65
CA ASN A 76 16.20 -2.13 -3.34
C ASN A 76 16.31 -3.65 -3.15
N SER A 77 17.51 -4.19 -2.91
CA SER A 77 17.74 -5.61 -2.63
C SER A 77 16.96 -6.09 -1.41
N ASP A 78 16.92 -5.29 -0.34
CA ASP A 78 16.33 -5.70 0.94
C ASP A 78 14.80 -5.65 0.89
N ILE A 79 14.24 -4.71 0.11
CA ILE A 79 12.81 -4.65 -0.18
C ILE A 79 12.40 -5.84 -1.04
N VAL A 80 13.18 -6.18 -2.07
CA VAL A 80 12.89 -7.31 -2.97
C VAL A 80 12.96 -8.64 -2.23
N GLU A 81 13.94 -8.86 -1.34
CA GLU A 81 14.01 -10.07 -0.52
C GLU A 81 12.83 -10.19 0.46
N LYS A 82 12.42 -9.09 1.10
CA LYS A 82 11.19 -9.07 1.92
C LYS A 82 9.93 -9.38 1.10
N MET A 83 9.84 -8.90 -0.14
CA MET A 83 8.75 -9.28 -1.04
C MET A 83 8.80 -10.75 -1.44
N ARG A 84 10.00 -11.31 -1.67
CA ARG A 84 10.17 -12.70 -2.13
C ARG A 84 9.77 -13.71 -1.06
N THR A 85 10.12 -13.44 0.19
CA THR A 85 9.75 -14.30 1.34
C THR A 85 8.24 -14.35 1.59
N SER A 86 7.49 -13.31 1.24
CA SER A 86 6.02 -13.29 1.36
C SER A 86 5.29 -14.12 0.30
N ILE A 87 5.97 -14.61 -0.74
CA ILE A 87 5.36 -15.38 -1.85
C ILE A 87 5.15 -16.85 -1.47
N GLU A 88 5.87 -17.35 -0.47
CA GLU A 88 5.93 -18.78 -0.12
C GLU A 88 4.97 -19.18 1.03
N GLU A 89 4.13 -18.26 1.52
CA GLU A 89 3.21 -18.50 2.64
C GLU A 89 1.77 -18.72 2.16
N ASP A 90 1.11 -19.77 2.69
CA ASP A 90 -0.34 -19.94 2.53
C ASP A 90 -1.07 -18.90 3.39
N VAL A 91 -1.80 -17.99 2.74
CA VAL A 91 -2.48 -16.87 3.41
C VAL A 91 -3.97 -16.87 3.06
N LEU A 92 -4.81 -16.68 4.08
CA LEU A 92 -6.25 -16.47 3.90
C LEU A 92 -6.51 -15.01 3.48
N PHE A 93 -7.09 -14.81 2.30
CA PHE A 93 -7.46 -13.48 1.80
C PHE A 93 -8.97 -13.25 1.79
N ASN A 94 -9.41 -12.13 2.37
CA ASN A 94 -10.77 -11.62 2.19
C ASN A 94 -10.77 -10.62 1.03
N VAL A 95 -11.40 -10.99 -0.09
CA VAL A 95 -11.38 -10.20 -1.32
C VAL A 95 -12.74 -9.55 -1.57
N LYS A 96 -12.73 -8.24 -1.84
CA LYS A 96 -13.91 -7.49 -2.29
C LYS A 96 -13.78 -7.19 -3.79
N ALA A 97 -14.64 -7.78 -4.60
CA ALA A 97 -14.76 -7.45 -6.02
C ALA A 97 -15.67 -6.23 -6.21
N VAL A 98 -15.22 -5.25 -6.99
CA VAL A 98 -16.00 -4.05 -7.35
C VAL A 98 -15.91 -3.86 -8.87
N PRO A 99 -17.04 -3.65 -9.59
CA PRO A 99 -17.02 -3.36 -11.01
C PRO A 99 -16.17 -2.11 -11.31
N LYS A 100 -15.44 -2.14 -12.43
CA LYS A 100 -14.51 -1.07 -12.81
C LYS A 100 -15.19 0.30 -12.91
N ASP A 101 -16.46 0.33 -13.29
CA ASP A 101 -17.26 1.56 -13.47
C ASP A 101 -17.71 2.20 -12.14
N LYS A 102 -17.36 1.58 -10.99
CA LYS A 102 -17.77 2.00 -9.65
C LYS A 102 -16.58 2.23 -8.70
N GLN A 103 -15.34 2.25 -9.19
CA GLN A 103 -14.13 2.53 -8.41
C GLN A 103 -13.82 4.03 -8.30
#